data_AF-A0A5C0ZY83-F1
#
_entry.id   AF-A0A5C0ZY83-F1
#
_cell.length_a   1.000
_cell.length_b   1.000
_cell.length_c   1.000
_cell.angle_alpha   90.00
_cell.angle_beta   90.00
_cell.angle_gamma   90.00
#
_symmetry.space_group_name_H-M   'P 1'
#
loop_
_entity.id
_entity.type
_entity.pdbx_description
1 polymer ?
#
loop_
_entity_poly.entity_id
_entity_poly.type
_entity_poly.pdbx_seq_one_letter_code
_entity_poly.pdbx_strand_id
1 'polypeptide(L)'
;MREDFYLLNPVPGCSPELAEALINFRDNVTESHTTGSRRWSIWSLVRDALDESVNACLKRHNMENLLSGEAFSEFCKKRSADRADIQISERFKKYKNTSATADADVIRKVLRFCSYRDSKHTSNYYFSKTKTQTNRTGRQKPHCELCWKKSRAAQEIDLGKDFSLESSRFCEEHDPRNPKSLYRTDHNKRDLFTHHLHNVRATGYYYNILDPVQKQHARWVAYRLAQLNVRDRDMAIMDMLIDGVAQAEIARRLGVTRQNISKRASNLGKAIELWKEIKTSTYPIDPEDLAIWDNLP
;
A
#
# COMPACT_ATOMS: atom_id res chain seq x y z
N MET A 1 11.31 12.77 7.61
CA MET A 1 11.24 12.30 6.21
C MET A 1 9.80 11.84 5.98
N ARG A 2 9.09 12.39 4.98
CA ARG A 2 7.73 11.93 4.69
C ARG A 2 7.76 10.46 4.25
N GLU A 3 6.71 9.73 4.62
CA GLU A 3 6.58 8.30 4.38
C GLU A 3 6.66 7.96 2.89
N ASP A 4 6.16 8.78 1.98
CA ASP A 4 6.22 8.53 0.53
C ASP A 4 7.64 8.26 -0.04
N PHE A 5 8.71 8.75 0.60
CA PHE A 5 10.09 8.52 0.14
C PHE A 5 10.55 7.05 0.20
N TYR A 6 9.93 6.18 1.02
CA TYR A 6 10.30 4.75 1.05
C TYR A 6 10.00 4.06 -0.30
N LEU A 7 9.07 4.62 -1.07
CA LEU A 7 8.74 4.11 -2.40
C LEU A 7 9.93 4.26 -3.35
N LEU A 8 10.83 5.22 -3.12
CA LEU A 8 11.94 5.53 -4.02
C LEU A 8 13.21 4.72 -3.73
N ASN A 9 13.06 3.52 -3.17
CA ASN A 9 14.16 2.58 -2.98
C ASN A 9 14.23 1.55 -4.12
N PRO A 10 15.43 1.27 -4.67
CA PRO A 10 15.63 0.24 -5.68
C PRO A 10 15.10 -1.13 -5.22
N VAL A 11 14.65 -1.94 -6.18
CA VAL A 11 14.21 -3.32 -5.94
C VAL A 11 15.36 -4.28 -6.29
N PRO A 12 15.62 -5.34 -5.51
CA PRO A 12 16.58 -6.37 -5.90
C PRO A 12 16.29 -6.94 -7.29
N GLY A 13 17.31 -7.03 -8.15
CA GLY A 13 17.17 -7.48 -9.54
C GLY A 13 16.74 -6.40 -10.53
N CYS A 14 16.52 -5.16 -10.07
CA CYS A 14 16.40 -3.99 -10.94
C CYS A 14 17.70 -3.74 -11.69
N SER A 15 17.59 -3.24 -12.91
CA SER A 15 18.75 -2.85 -13.70
C SER A 15 19.54 -1.71 -13.04
N PRO A 16 20.89 -1.73 -13.13
CA PRO A 16 21.73 -0.72 -12.50
C PRO A 16 21.39 0.71 -12.93
N GLU A 17 21.11 0.91 -14.22
CA GLU A 17 20.85 2.24 -14.78
C GLU A 17 19.53 2.82 -14.27
N LEU A 18 18.51 1.97 -14.07
CA LEU A 18 17.23 2.38 -13.51
C LEU A 18 17.31 2.59 -11.99
N ALA A 19 18.12 1.80 -11.29
CA ALA A 19 18.37 1.96 -9.86
C ALA A 19 19.11 3.28 -9.57
N GLU A 20 20.14 3.60 -10.35
CA GLU A 20 20.89 4.86 -10.25
C GLU A 20 19.99 6.06 -10.57
N ALA A 21 19.21 5.98 -11.64
CA ALA A 21 18.24 7.01 -12.00
C ALA A 21 17.18 7.24 -10.90
N LEU A 22 16.72 6.18 -10.23
CA LEU A 22 15.80 6.28 -9.10
C LEU A 22 16.45 6.99 -7.90
N ILE A 23 17.71 6.68 -7.59
CA ILE A 23 18.46 7.35 -6.52
C ILE A 23 18.64 8.84 -6.86
N ASN A 24 19.02 9.15 -8.10
CA ASN A 24 19.15 10.53 -8.56
C ASN A 24 17.81 11.30 -8.45
N PHE A 25 16.70 10.68 -8.89
CA PHE A 25 15.37 11.26 -8.73
C PHE A 25 15.02 11.51 -7.25
N ARG A 26 15.28 10.52 -6.38
CA ARG A 26 15.01 10.61 -4.94
C ARG A 26 15.81 11.73 -4.26
N ASP A 27 17.07 11.88 -4.63
CA ASP A 27 17.97 12.82 -3.97
C ASP A 27 17.69 14.27 -4.41
N ASN A 28 17.08 14.46 -5.59
CA ASN A 28 16.68 15.78 -6.09
C ASN A 28 15.22 16.15 -5.77
N VAL A 29 14.36 15.19 -5.42
CA VAL A 29 12.96 15.49 -5.12
C VAL A 29 12.78 16.06 -3.71
N THR A 30 12.21 17.26 -3.66
CA THR A 30 11.91 17.96 -2.39
C THR A 30 10.41 17.95 -2.06
N GLU A 31 10.04 18.42 -0.88
CA GLU A 31 8.63 18.57 -0.48
C GLU A 31 7.85 19.56 -1.36
N SER A 32 8.54 20.50 -2.00
CA SER A 32 7.91 21.49 -2.88
C SER A 32 7.49 20.93 -4.24
N HIS A 33 8.01 19.76 -4.62
CA HIS A 33 7.70 19.14 -5.90
C HIS A 33 6.32 18.50 -5.90
N THR A 34 5.48 18.90 -6.86
CA THR A 34 4.13 18.37 -7.06
C THR A 34 3.82 18.19 -8.55
N THR A 35 2.77 17.43 -8.86
CA THR A 35 2.35 17.21 -10.26
C THR A 35 1.74 18.45 -10.91
N GLY A 36 1.21 19.38 -10.12
CA GLY A 36 0.56 20.61 -10.58
C GLY A 36 1.41 21.88 -10.49
N SER A 37 2.56 21.82 -9.80
CA SER A 37 3.43 23.00 -9.64
C SER A 37 4.15 23.34 -10.95
N ARG A 38 4.12 24.62 -11.31
CA ARG A 38 4.89 25.15 -12.46
C ARG A 38 6.37 25.34 -12.12
N ARG A 39 6.67 25.84 -10.91
CA ARG A 39 8.04 26.14 -10.45
C ARG A 39 8.78 24.89 -9.98
N TRP A 40 8.08 23.98 -9.32
CA TRP A 40 8.62 22.76 -8.73
C TRP A 40 7.93 21.56 -9.35
N SER A 41 8.06 21.42 -10.67
CA SER A 41 7.34 20.39 -11.41
C SER A 41 7.99 19.03 -11.21
N ILE A 42 7.26 18.08 -10.60
CA ILE A 42 7.75 16.70 -10.47
C ILE A 42 8.01 16.05 -11.84
N TRP A 43 7.26 16.45 -12.88
CA TRP A 43 7.43 15.93 -14.23
C TRP A 43 8.72 16.41 -14.89
N SER A 44 9.23 17.59 -14.51
CA SER A 44 10.57 18.02 -14.94
C SER A 44 11.62 17.11 -14.33
N LEU A 45 11.54 16.83 -13.03
CA LEU A 45 12.46 15.91 -12.38
C LEU A 45 12.39 14.49 -12.96
N VAL A 46 11.19 13.97 -13.24
CA VAL A 46 11.03 12.66 -13.89
C VAL A 46 11.69 12.68 -15.27
N ARG A 47 11.51 13.76 -16.04
CA ARG A 47 12.12 13.89 -17.35
C ARG A 47 13.65 13.87 -17.26
N ASP A 48 14.19 14.68 -16.37
CA ASP A 48 15.64 14.88 -16.23
C ASP A 48 16.34 13.65 -15.63
N ALA A 49 15.68 12.93 -14.73
CA ALA A 49 16.29 11.81 -14.01
C ALA A 49 15.95 10.43 -14.58
N LEU A 50 14.76 10.22 -15.17
CA LEU A 50 14.23 8.87 -15.43
C LEU A 50 13.89 8.57 -16.89
N ASP A 51 13.63 9.56 -17.76
CA ASP A 51 13.14 9.28 -19.11
C ASP A 51 14.11 8.41 -19.93
N GLU A 52 15.42 8.68 -19.83
CA GLU A 52 16.45 7.90 -20.53
C GLU A 52 16.53 6.46 -20.00
N SER A 53 16.67 6.28 -18.68
CA SER A 53 16.78 4.95 -18.07
C SER A 53 15.50 4.11 -18.23
N VAL A 54 14.33 4.73 -18.17
CA VAL A 54 13.06 4.04 -18.46
C VAL A 54 13.00 3.61 -19.92
N ASN A 55 13.39 4.48 -20.86
CA ASN A 55 13.43 4.11 -22.27
C ASN A 55 14.41 2.96 -22.52
N ALA A 56 15.62 3.02 -21.97
CA ALA A 56 16.62 1.95 -22.06
C ALA A 56 16.09 0.63 -21.49
N CYS A 57 15.42 0.68 -20.33
CA CYS A 57 14.73 -0.46 -19.74
C CYS A 57 13.67 -1.04 -20.68
N LEU A 58 12.81 -0.21 -21.27
CA LEU A 58 11.78 -0.67 -22.19
C LEU A 58 12.38 -1.30 -23.45
N LYS A 59 13.46 -0.73 -24.00
CA LYS A 59 14.20 -1.33 -25.14
C LYS A 59 14.74 -2.71 -24.80
N ARG A 60 15.41 -2.85 -23.65
CA ARG A 60 15.99 -4.11 -23.16
C ARG A 60 14.95 -5.24 -23.10
N HIS A 61 13.72 -4.90 -22.75
CA HIS A 61 12.61 -5.85 -22.61
C HIS A 61 11.67 -5.89 -23.83
N ASN A 62 12.05 -5.28 -24.97
CA ASN A 62 11.27 -5.22 -26.21
C ASN A 62 9.87 -4.57 -26.04
N MET A 63 9.78 -3.49 -25.26
CA MET A 63 8.55 -2.76 -24.93
C MET A 63 8.58 -1.29 -25.36
N GLU A 64 9.34 -0.95 -26.41
CA GLU A 64 9.49 0.43 -26.91
C GLU A 64 8.14 1.09 -27.25
N ASN A 65 7.17 0.29 -27.69
CA ASN A 65 5.83 0.76 -28.04
C ASN A 65 4.91 1.02 -26.83
N LEU A 66 5.34 0.69 -25.60
CA LEU A 66 4.52 0.84 -24.39
C LEU A 66 4.09 2.29 -24.17
N LEU A 67 5.01 3.22 -24.42
CA LEU A 67 4.78 4.66 -24.24
C LEU A 67 4.24 5.34 -25.51
N SER A 68 3.88 4.57 -26.54
CA SER A 68 3.38 5.09 -27.82
C SER A 68 4.34 6.09 -28.49
N GLY A 69 5.66 5.90 -28.33
CA GLY A 69 6.70 6.79 -28.86
C GLY A 69 6.91 8.08 -28.05
N GLU A 70 6.22 8.25 -26.93
CA GLU A 70 6.37 9.40 -26.04
C GLU A 70 7.47 9.15 -25.00
N ALA A 71 8.09 10.23 -24.51
CA ALA A 71 8.93 10.16 -23.32
C ALA A 71 8.08 9.78 -22.08
N PHE A 72 8.68 9.08 -21.11
CA PHE A 72 7.95 8.55 -19.95
C PHE A 72 7.25 9.65 -19.15
N SER A 73 7.93 10.76 -18.89
CA SER A 73 7.38 11.95 -18.22
C SER A 73 6.12 12.49 -18.92
N GLU A 74 6.15 12.63 -20.24
CA GLU A 74 5.01 13.13 -21.04
C GLU A 74 3.87 12.12 -21.11
N PHE A 75 4.19 10.84 -21.27
CA PHE A 75 3.21 9.76 -21.24
C PHE A 75 2.39 9.79 -19.94
N CYS A 76 3.08 9.95 -18.81
CA CYS A 76 2.48 9.99 -17.48
C CYS A 76 1.70 11.28 -17.24
N LYS A 77 2.24 12.43 -17.66
CA LYS A 77 1.58 13.73 -17.52
C LYS A 77 0.25 13.78 -18.29
N LYS A 78 0.18 13.20 -19.49
CA LYS A 78 -1.06 13.14 -20.30
C LYS A 78 -2.12 12.21 -19.70
N ARG A 79 -1.71 11.09 -19.10
CA ARG A 79 -2.62 10.04 -18.63
C ARG A 79 -2.94 10.09 -17.14
N SER A 80 -2.20 10.89 -16.37
CA SER A 80 -2.04 10.80 -14.91
C SER A 80 -1.20 9.59 -14.47
N ALA A 81 -0.53 9.74 -13.32
CA ALA A 81 0.34 8.71 -12.76
C ALA A 81 -0.43 7.40 -12.45
N ASP A 82 -1.64 7.50 -11.90
CA ASP A 82 -2.47 6.34 -11.56
C ASP A 82 -2.85 5.51 -12.80
N ARG A 83 -3.23 6.16 -13.91
CA ARG A 83 -3.57 5.43 -15.15
C ARG A 83 -2.33 4.86 -15.82
N ALA A 84 -1.20 5.56 -15.76
CA ALA A 84 0.07 5.05 -16.24
C ALA A 84 0.48 3.77 -15.47
N ASP A 85 0.35 3.75 -14.13
CA ASP A 85 0.67 2.57 -13.30
C ASP A 85 -0.18 1.36 -13.73
N ILE A 86 -1.49 1.55 -13.93
CA ILE A 86 -2.39 0.48 -14.37
C ILE A 86 -1.94 -0.09 -15.73
N GLN A 87 -1.68 0.77 -16.72
CA GLN A 87 -1.30 0.31 -18.07
C GLN A 87 0.05 -0.40 -18.09
N ILE A 88 1.03 0.13 -17.35
CA ILE A 88 2.35 -0.49 -17.21
C ILE A 88 2.20 -1.84 -16.51
N SER A 89 1.46 -1.90 -15.39
CA SER A 89 1.19 -3.13 -14.64
C SER A 89 0.58 -4.22 -15.53
N GLU A 90 -0.42 -3.89 -16.34
CA GLU A 90 -1.09 -4.86 -17.23
C GLU A 90 -0.17 -5.41 -18.32
N ARG A 91 0.77 -4.60 -18.79
CA ARG A 91 1.70 -4.98 -19.86
C ARG A 91 2.82 -5.86 -19.31
N PHE A 92 3.36 -5.52 -18.15
CA PHE A 92 4.41 -6.31 -17.49
C PHE A 92 3.90 -7.66 -16.96
N LYS A 93 2.61 -7.80 -16.60
CA LYS A 93 2.01 -9.09 -16.19
C LYS A 93 2.20 -10.23 -17.20
N LYS A 94 2.40 -9.90 -18.48
CA LYS A 94 2.60 -10.90 -19.54
C LYS A 94 4.00 -11.53 -19.51
N TYR A 95 4.93 -10.95 -18.76
CA TYR A 95 6.32 -11.38 -18.70
C TYR A 95 6.58 -12.11 -17.37
N LYS A 96 7.20 -13.29 -17.47
CA LYS A 96 7.61 -14.11 -16.31
C LYS A 96 9.09 -13.89 -15.92
N ASN A 97 9.80 -12.99 -16.61
CA ASN A 97 11.21 -12.72 -16.35
C ASN A 97 11.37 -11.87 -15.08
N THR A 98 12.19 -12.34 -14.13
CA THR A 98 12.46 -11.71 -12.83
C THR A 98 13.01 -10.29 -12.95
N SER A 99 13.90 -10.03 -13.92
CA SER A 99 14.48 -8.68 -14.10
C SER A 99 13.46 -7.68 -14.64
N ALA A 100 12.61 -8.11 -15.60
CA ALA A 100 11.53 -7.28 -16.13
C ALA A 100 10.52 -6.91 -15.03
N THR A 101 10.18 -7.84 -14.13
CA THR A 101 9.29 -7.55 -12.99
C THR A 101 9.92 -6.57 -12.01
N ALA A 102 11.22 -6.68 -11.72
CA ALA A 102 11.90 -5.76 -10.80
C ALA A 102 11.97 -4.33 -11.36
N ASP A 103 12.32 -4.18 -12.65
CA ASP A 103 12.32 -2.89 -13.34
C ASP A 103 10.90 -2.28 -13.36
N ALA A 104 9.87 -3.09 -13.63
CA ALA A 104 8.48 -2.66 -13.59
C ALA A 104 8.10 -2.10 -12.23
N ASP A 105 8.46 -2.80 -11.15
CA ASP A 105 8.11 -2.37 -9.80
C ASP A 105 8.79 -1.07 -9.40
N VAL A 106 10.02 -0.81 -9.87
CA VAL A 106 10.66 0.50 -9.71
C VAL A 106 9.90 1.61 -10.45
N ILE A 107 9.53 1.39 -11.71
CA ILE A 107 8.75 2.37 -12.48
C ILE A 107 7.42 2.67 -11.78
N ARG A 108 6.74 1.63 -11.30
CA ARG A 108 5.45 1.75 -10.60
C ARG A 108 5.57 2.48 -9.26
N LYS A 109 6.65 2.24 -8.51
CA LYS A 109 6.96 2.96 -7.28
C LYS A 109 7.09 4.47 -7.53
N VAL A 110 7.77 4.89 -8.60
CA VAL A 110 7.85 6.30 -9.01
C VAL A 110 6.45 6.85 -9.32
N LEU A 111 5.63 6.10 -10.06
CA LEU A 111 4.28 6.56 -10.40
C LEU A 111 3.38 6.73 -9.18
N ARG A 112 3.43 5.78 -8.24
CA ARG A 112 2.71 5.91 -6.96
C ARG A 112 3.20 7.11 -6.16
N PHE A 113 4.52 7.31 -6.08
CA PHE A 113 5.08 8.51 -5.45
C PHE A 113 4.54 9.79 -6.12
N CYS A 114 4.53 9.84 -7.45
CA CYS A 114 3.99 10.98 -8.19
C CYS A 114 2.49 11.17 -7.95
N SER A 115 1.70 10.11 -7.82
CA SER A 115 0.27 10.24 -7.51
C SER A 115 0.01 10.77 -6.11
N TYR A 116 0.80 10.38 -5.10
CA TYR A 116 0.74 11.00 -3.77
C TYR A 116 1.09 12.49 -3.77
N ARG A 117 1.85 12.94 -4.77
CA ARG A 117 2.19 14.36 -4.98
C ARG A 117 1.19 15.12 -5.84
N ASP A 118 0.08 14.49 -6.22
CA ASP A 118 -1.05 15.20 -6.80
C ASP A 118 -1.87 15.91 -5.71
N SER A 119 -2.08 17.20 -5.93
CA SER A 119 -2.95 18.09 -5.14
C SER A 119 -4.29 17.44 -4.75
N LYS A 120 -4.88 16.63 -5.65
CA LYS A 120 -6.15 15.91 -5.43
C LYS A 120 -6.06 14.79 -4.38
N HIS A 121 -4.89 14.16 -4.24
CA HIS A 121 -4.66 13.15 -3.20
C HIS A 121 -4.30 13.80 -1.86
N THR A 122 -3.56 14.92 -1.86
CA THR A 122 -3.27 15.66 -0.63
C THR A 122 -4.50 16.33 0.01
N SER A 123 -5.49 16.77 -0.77
CA SER A 123 -6.73 17.35 -0.23
C SER A 123 -7.69 16.30 0.35
N ASN A 124 -7.73 15.11 -0.24
CA ASN A 124 -8.60 14.02 0.22
C ASN A 124 -8.10 13.37 1.52
N TYR A 125 -6.80 13.50 1.84
CA TYR A 125 -6.24 12.97 3.07
C TYR A 125 -6.49 13.87 4.29
N TYR A 126 -6.66 15.18 4.08
CA TYR A 126 -6.86 16.15 5.18
C TYR A 126 -8.27 16.73 5.28
N PHE A 127 -9.15 16.54 4.29
CA PHE A 127 -10.54 17.00 4.34
C PHE A 127 -11.50 16.03 3.64
N SER A 128 -11.85 14.93 4.29
CA SER A 128 -13.10 14.20 3.98
C SER A 128 -13.98 14.02 5.23
N LYS A 129 -14.11 15.08 6.03
CA LYS A 129 -15.41 15.32 6.68
C LYS A 129 -16.27 16.02 5.64
N THR A 130 -17.39 15.41 5.28
CA THR A 130 -18.35 15.86 4.26
C THR A 130 -17.94 15.60 2.80
N LYS A 131 -18.37 14.46 2.27
CA LYS A 131 -19.18 14.44 1.05
C LYS A 131 -19.87 13.09 0.92
N THR A 132 -21.19 13.19 0.95
CA THR A 132 -22.22 12.23 0.61
C THR A 132 -21.70 11.19 -0.39
N GLN A 133 -21.72 9.92 0.02
CA GLN A 133 -21.55 8.78 -0.88
C GLN A 133 -22.59 8.93 -2.00
N THR A 134 -22.16 9.42 -3.16
CA THR A 134 -22.97 9.27 -4.37
C THR A 134 -23.10 7.78 -4.62
N ASN A 135 -24.34 7.30 -4.56
CA ASN A 135 -24.83 5.98 -4.92
C ASN A 135 -24.35 5.56 -6.32
N ARG A 136 -23.09 5.18 -6.47
CA ARG A 136 -22.64 4.38 -7.59
C ARG A 136 -23.05 2.96 -7.28
N THR A 137 -24.12 2.51 -7.96
CA THR A 137 -24.53 1.13 -8.20
C THR A 137 -23.76 0.10 -7.39
N GLY A 138 -24.42 -0.46 -6.36
CA GLY A 138 -23.87 -1.34 -5.33
C GLY A 138 -23.05 -2.51 -5.87
N ARG A 139 -21.78 -2.25 -6.18
CA ARG A 139 -20.78 -3.31 -6.30
C ARG A 139 -20.66 -3.92 -4.92
N GLN A 140 -21.25 -5.11 -4.78
CA GLN A 140 -21.12 -5.95 -3.61
C GLN A 140 -19.64 -6.02 -3.24
N LYS A 141 -19.32 -5.61 -2.01
CA LYS A 141 -17.96 -5.77 -1.52
C LYS A 141 -17.83 -7.20 -1.01
N PRO A 142 -16.87 -8.00 -1.53
CA PRO A 142 -16.71 -9.38 -1.11
C PRO A 142 -16.31 -9.52 0.37
N HIS A 143 -15.89 -8.43 1.01
CA HIS A 143 -15.41 -8.42 2.38
C HIS A 143 -16.06 -7.29 3.19
N CYS A 144 -16.14 -7.50 4.51
CA CYS A 144 -16.58 -6.51 5.48
C CYS A 144 -15.74 -5.23 5.41
N GLU A 145 -16.35 -4.05 5.52
CA GLU A 145 -15.59 -2.80 5.52
C GLU A 145 -14.80 -2.52 6.80
N LEU A 146 -15.10 -3.23 7.89
CA LEU A 146 -14.47 -3.01 9.20
C LEU A 146 -13.43 -4.08 9.55
N CYS A 147 -13.39 -5.19 8.82
CA CYS A 147 -12.48 -6.29 9.09
C CYS A 147 -12.09 -7.09 7.84
N TRP A 148 -11.41 -8.22 8.05
CA TRP A 148 -10.92 -9.09 6.99
C TRP A 148 -11.94 -10.13 6.50
N LYS A 149 -12.99 -10.42 7.28
CA LYS A 149 -13.99 -11.45 6.97
C LYS A 149 -14.82 -11.10 5.73
N LYS A 150 -15.42 -12.13 5.11
CA LYS A 150 -16.40 -11.95 4.03
C LYS A 150 -17.61 -11.16 4.52
N SER A 151 -18.18 -10.32 3.67
CA SER A 151 -19.46 -9.67 3.99
C SER A 151 -20.58 -10.72 4.00
N ARG A 152 -21.67 -10.44 4.72
CA ARG A 152 -22.83 -11.34 4.76
C ARG A 152 -23.38 -11.64 3.36
N ALA A 153 -23.45 -10.60 2.51
CA ALA A 153 -23.86 -10.78 1.11
C ALA A 153 -22.92 -11.72 0.34
N ALA A 154 -21.61 -11.60 0.52
CA ALA A 154 -20.65 -12.51 -0.13
C ALA A 154 -20.80 -13.96 0.37
N GLN A 155 -21.03 -14.14 1.67
CA GLN A 155 -21.30 -15.47 2.24
C GLN A 155 -22.60 -16.07 1.71
N GLU A 156 -23.68 -15.28 1.61
CA GLU A 156 -24.97 -15.73 1.09
C GLU A 156 -24.87 -16.10 -0.40
N ILE A 157 -24.09 -15.36 -1.19
CA ILE A 157 -23.80 -15.70 -2.60
C ILE A 157 -23.03 -17.00 -2.72
N ASP A 158 -22.00 -17.22 -1.89
CA ASP A 158 -21.24 -18.48 -1.88
C ASP A 158 -22.14 -19.68 -1.55
N LEU A 159 -23.22 -19.46 -0.79
CA LEU A 159 -24.24 -20.45 -0.45
C LEU A 159 -25.38 -20.56 -1.49
N GLY A 160 -25.32 -19.80 -2.59
CA GLY A 160 -26.34 -19.78 -3.62
C GLY A 160 -27.69 -19.20 -3.19
N LYS A 161 -27.71 -18.35 -2.15
CA LYS A 161 -28.92 -17.71 -1.63
C LYS A 161 -29.12 -16.33 -2.21
N ASP A 162 -30.39 -15.96 -2.42
CA ASP A 162 -30.77 -14.56 -2.68
C ASP A 162 -30.51 -13.73 -1.42
N PHE A 163 -29.81 -12.60 -1.56
CA PHE A 163 -29.41 -11.76 -0.44
C PHE A 163 -30.07 -10.38 -0.49
N SER A 164 -30.29 -9.78 0.68
CA SER A 164 -30.78 -8.40 0.81
C SER A 164 -29.64 -7.39 0.66
N LEU A 165 -29.84 -6.37 -0.19
CA LEU A 165 -28.88 -5.29 -0.45
C LEU A 165 -28.47 -4.50 0.81
N GLU A 166 -29.32 -4.48 1.84
CA GLU A 166 -29.19 -3.59 3.00
C GLU A 166 -28.04 -3.96 3.94
N SER A 167 -27.56 -5.21 3.94
CA SER A 167 -26.42 -5.66 4.78
C SER A 167 -25.14 -6.00 4.01
N SER A 168 -25.07 -5.60 2.74
CA SER A 168 -24.03 -6.03 1.79
C SER A 168 -22.59 -5.60 2.12
N ARG A 169 -22.39 -4.77 3.16
CA ARG A 169 -21.10 -4.15 3.49
C ARG A 169 -20.39 -4.74 4.70
N PHE A 170 -21.08 -5.47 5.56
CA PHE A 170 -20.55 -5.93 6.84
C PHE A 170 -20.69 -7.45 6.99
N CYS A 171 -19.84 -8.07 7.81
CA CYS A 171 -20.01 -9.44 8.26
C CYS A 171 -21.00 -9.50 9.44
N GLU A 172 -21.34 -10.71 9.87
CA GLU A 172 -22.25 -10.93 11.02
C GLU A 172 -21.74 -10.27 12.32
N GLU A 173 -20.43 -10.31 12.58
CA GLU A 173 -19.81 -9.69 13.76
C GLU A 173 -19.86 -8.16 13.76
N HIS A 174 -20.05 -7.56 12.58
CA HIS A 174 -20.14 -6.12 12.36
C HIS A 174 -21.53 -5.69 11.89
N ASP A 175 -22.58 -6.45 12.22
CA ASP A 175 -23.95 -6.08 11.88
C ASP A 175 -24.39 -4.80 12.64
N PRO A 176 -24.70 -3.68 11.95
CA PRO A 176 -25.14 -2.44 12.58
C PRO A 176 -26.48 -2.57 13.32
N ARG A 177 -27.30 -3.57 12.98
CA ARG A 177 -28.61 -3.82 13.59
C ARG A 177 -28.49 -4.52 14.94
N ASN A 178 -27.43 -5.30 15.12
CA ASN A 178 -27.16 -5.98 16.38
C ASN A 178 -26.42 -5.04 17.34
N PRO A 179 -27.03 -4.60 18.46
CA PRO A 179 -26.39 -3.67 19.38
C PRO A 179 -25.18 -4.26 20.12
N LYS A 180 -25.06 -5.59 20.16
CA LYS A 180 -23.93 -6.33 20.77
C LYS A 180 -22.80 -6.60 19.78
N SER A 181 -22.96 -6.23 18.50
CA SER A 181 -21.91 -6.44 17.50
C SER A 181 -20.71 -5.53 17.76
N LEU A 182 -19.57 -5.86 17.14
CA LEU A 182 -18.37 -5.04 17.17
C LEU A 182 -18.47 -3.80 16.27
N TYR A 183 -19.61 -3.60 15.59
CA TYR A 183 -19.79 -2.52 14.62
C TYR A 183 -19.38 -1.16 15.19
N ARG A 184 -19.93 -0.76 16.34
CA ARG A 184 -19.64 0.58 16.92
C ARG A 184 -18.18 0.71 17.35
N THR A 185 -17.63 -0.35 17.92
CA THR A 185 -16.25 -0.40 18.43
C THR A 185 -15.23 -0.32 17.31
N ASP A 186 -15.49 -0.94 16.15
CA ASP A 186 -14.53 -0.99 15.05
C ASP A 186 -14.81 0.06 13.97
N HIS A 187 -16.01 0.62 13.92
CA HIS A 187 -16.35 1.69 12.99
C HIS A 187 -15.46 2.92 13.20
N ASN A 188 -15.05 3.22 14.43
CA ASN A 188 -14.11 4.31 14.72
C ASN A 188 -12.67 4.03 14.21
N LYS A 189 -12.32 2.77 13.93
CA LYS A 189 -11.02 2.31 13.42
C LYS A 189 -11.04 2.09 11.90
N ARG A 190 -12.19 2.29 11.23
CA ARG A 190 -12.37 2.03 9.79
C ARG A 190 -11.34 2.73 8.91
N ASP A 191 -11.06 4.01 9.20
CA ASP A 191 -10.12 4.79 8.40
C ASP A 191 -8.69 4.27 8.59
N LEU A 192 -8.32 3.94 9.84
CA LEU A 192 -7.02 3.35 10.16
C LEU A 192 -6.84 1.97 9.52
N PHE A 193 -7.89 1.13 9.53
CA PHE A 193 -7.89 -0.15 8.82
C PHE A 193 -7.70 0.03 7.32
N THR A 194 -8.43 0.96 6.70
CA THR A 194 -8.32 1.25 5.26
C THR A 194 -6.91 1.72 4.90
N HIS A 195 -6.34 2.58 5.75
CA HIS A 195 -4.97 3.07 5.62
C HIS A 195 -3.94 1.94 5.70
N HIS A 196 -4.01 1.10 6.74
CA HIS A 196 -3.09 -0.04 6.85
C HIS A 196 -3.25 -1.02 5.70
N LEU A 197 -4.48 -1.29 5.24
CA LEU A 197 -4.71 -2.19 4.12
C LEU A 197 -4.05 -1.67 2.85
N HIS A 198 -4.12 -0.36 2.63
CA HIS A 198 -3.42 0.28 1.53
C HIS A 198 -1.89 0.16 1.69
N ASN A 199 -1.35 0.47 2.87
CA ASN A 199 0.09 0.41 3.12
C ASN A 199 0.66 -1.00 3.00
N VAL A 200 -0.01 -2.00 3.59
CA VAL A 200 0.36 -3.42 3.51
C VAL A 200 0.40 -3.92 2.06
N ARG A 201 -0.49 -3.41 1.20
CA ARG A 201 -0.48 -3.73 -0.24
C ARG A 201 0.62 -2.97 -1.00
N ALA A 202 0.98 -1.77 -0.55
CA ALA A 202 1.96 -0.92 -1.22
C ALA A 202 3.41 -1.35 -0.92
N THR A 203 3.69 -1.81 0.30
CA THR A 203 5.02 -2.22 0.76
C THR A 203 5.54 -3.50 0.09
N GLY A 204 4.69 -4.22 -0.63
CA GLY A 204 5.11 -5.39 -1.41
C GLY A 204 5.44 -6.63 -0.57
N TYR A 205 5.13 -6.62 0.74
CA TYR A 205 5.20 -7.84 1.56
C TYR A 205 4.36 -8.99 0.98
N TYR A 206 3.35 -8.64 0.16
CA TYR A 206 2.54 -9.58 -0.59
C TYR A 206 2.92 -9.56 -2.07
N TYR A 207 3.61 -10.61 -2.51
CA TYR A 207 4.14 -10.76 -3.88
C TYR A 207 3.05 -10.84 -4.96
N ASN A 208 1.82 -11.20 -4.60
CA ASN A 208 0.72 -11.33 -5.55
C ASN A 208 -0.59 -10.78 -4.99
N ILE A 209 -0.82 -9.48 -5.19
CA ILE A 209 -2.09 -8.82 -4.90
C ILE A 209 -3.29 -9.36 -5.70
N LEU A 210 -3.11 -10.33 -6.61
CA LEU A 210 -4.20 -11.00 -7.31
C LEU A 210 -4.62 -12.31 -6.62
N ASP A 211 -3.71 -12.96 -5.89
CA ASP A 211 -3.98 -14.18 -5.12
C ASP A 211 -5.03 -13.89 -4.03
N PRO A 212 -6.21 -14.55 -4.06
CA PRO A 212 -7.25 -14.38 -3.05
C PRO A 212 -6.75 -14.60 -1.61
N VAL A 213 -5.87 -15.57 -1.38
CA VAL A 213 -5.36 -15.90 -0.04
C VAL A 213 -4.46 -14.76 0.48
N GLN A 214 -3.53 -14.27 -0.34
CA GLN A 214 -2.71 -13.11 0.01
C GLN A 214 -3.55 -11.84 0.23
N LYS A 215 -4.58 -11.61 -0.60
CA LYS A 215 -5.51 -10.49 -0.39
C LYS A 215 -6.19 -10.56 0.97
N GLN A 216 -6.63 -11.75 1.38
CA GLN A 216 -7.30 -11.96 2.66
C GLN A 216 -6.34 -11.79 3.83
N HIS A 217 -5.15 -12.36 3.75
CA HIS A 217 -4.12 -12.19 4.77
C HIS A 217 -3.71 -10.71 4.93
N ALA A 218 -3.52 -9.96 3.83
CA ALA A 218 -3.24 -8.53 3.89
C ALA A 218 -4.34 -7.73 4.61
N ARG A 219 -5.60 -8.13 4.47
CA ARG A 219 -6.72 -7.53 5.23
C ARG A 219 -6.66 -7.91 6.69
N TRP A 220 -6.33 -9.15 7.02
CA TRP A 220 -6.18 -9.59 8.41
C TRP A 220 -5.08 -8.81 9.13
N VAL A 221 -3.90 -8.69 8.51
CA VAL A 221 -2.79 -7.88 9.03
C VAL A 221 -3.23 -6.44 9.27
N ALA A 222 -3.82 -5.82 8.25
CA ALA A 222 -4.29 -4.44 8.35
C ALA A 222 -5.32 -4.25 9.47
N TYR A 223 -6.23 -5.21 9.65
CA TYR A 223 -7.21 -5.19 10.73
C TYR A 223 -6.53 -5.28 12.09
N ARG A 224 -5.58 -6.20 12.30
CA ARG A 224 -4.85 -6.33 13.57
C ARG A 224 -4.03 -5.08 13.90
N LEU A 225 -3.35 -4.49 12.92
CA LEU A 225 -2.63 -3.22 13.09
C LEU A 225 -3.58 -2.09 13.53
N ALA A 226 -4.77 -1.99 12.90
CA ALA A 226 -5.78 -1.02 13.29
C ALA A 226 -6.31 -1.26 14.71
N GLN A 227 -6.52 -2.54 15.09
CA GLN A 227 -6.97 -2.90 16.43
C GLN A 227 -5.98 -2.50 17.51
N LEU A 228 -4.69 -2.65 17.23
CA LEU A 228 -3.57 -2.24 18.09
C LEU A 228 -3.25 -0.74 18.01
N ASN A 229 -4.00 0.02 17.20
CA ASN A 229 -3.82 1.46 16.98
C ASN A 229 -2.38 1.82 16.58
N VAL A 230 -1.77 0.96 15.77
CA VAL A 230 -0.43 1.17 15.21
C VAL A 230 -0.51 2.32 14.22
N ARG A 231 0.47 3.22 14.22
CA ARG A 231 0.60 4.26 13.19
C ARG A 231 1.85 4.00 12.37
N ASP A 232 2.00 4.70 11.26
CA ASP A 232 3.13 4.47 10.34
C ASP A 232 4.49 4.69 11.02
N ARG A 233 4.59 5.72 11.87
CA ARG A 233 5.78 5.92 12.70
C ARG A 233 6.05 4.73 13.63
N ASP A 234 4.99 4.13 14.17
CA ASP A 234 5.11 2.96 15.03
C ASP A 234 5.60 1.75 14.21
N MET A 235 5.14 1.56 12.97
CA MET A 235 5.67 0.55 12.04
C MET A 235 7.16 0.73 11.76
N ALA A 236 7.61 1.95 11.46
CA ALA A 236 9.03 2.24 11.24
C ALA A 236 9.89 1.92 12.48
N ILE A 237 9.38 2.19 13.69
CA ILE A 237 10.04 1.80 14.94
C ILE A 237 10.11 0.28 15.06
N MET A 238 9.01 -0.43 14.80
CA MET A 238 8.97 -1.89 14.85
C MET A 238 9.95 -2.52 13.86
N ASP A 239 10.00 -2.03 12.62
CA ASP A 239 10.96 -2.50 11.61
C ASP A 239 12.39 -2.36 12.08
N MET A 240 12.80 -1.17 12.53
CA MET A 240 14.17 -0.95 13.01
C MET A 240 14.50 -1.79 14.26
N LEU A 241 13.53 -2.01 15.16
CA LEU A 241 13.73 -2.86 16.34
C LEU A 241 13.92 -4.33 15.95
N ILE A 242 13.15 -4.83 14.97
CA ILE A 242 13.29 -6.19 14.45
C ILE A 242 14.64 -6.37 13.76
N ASP A 243 15.09 -5.36 13.02
CA ASP A 243 16.39 -5.34 12.35
C ASP A 243 17.57 -5.18 13.34
N GLY A 244 17.30 -5.18 14.66
CA GLY A 244 18.32 -5.10 15.71
C GLY A 244 18.92 -3.71 15.92
N VAL A 245 18.32 -2.65 15.35
CA VAL A 245 18.80 -1.29 15.51
C VAL A 245 18.60 -0.82 16.96
N ALA A 246 19.67 -0.34 17.59
CA ALA A 246 19.61 0.17 18.94
C ALA A 246 18.64 1.35 19.08
N GLN A 247 17.86 1.42 20.17
CA GLN A 247 16.85 2.47 20.39
C GLN A 247 17.41 3.91 20.30
N ALA A 248 18.67 4.12 20.71
CA ALA A 248 19.32 5.42 20.60
C ALA A 248 19.52 5.83 19.13
N GLU A 249 19.83 4.86 18.25
CA GLU A 249 19.97 5.10 16.82
C GLU A 249 18.62 5.35 16.15
N ILE A 250 17.59 4.57 16.51
CA ILE A 250 16.21 4.82 16.06
C ILE A 250 15.78 6.24 16.43
N ALA A 251 16.07 6.67 17.65
CA ALA A 251 15.76 8.00 18.14
C ALA A 251 16.42 9.11 17.29
N ARG A 252 17.71 8.94 16.94
CA ARG A 252 18.43 9.85 16.03
C ARG A 252 17.78 9.90 14.65
N ARG A 253 17.53 8.74 14.03
CA ARG A 253 16.93 8.66 12.68
C ARG A 253 15.56 9.29 12.59
N LEU A 254 14.76 9.15 13.65
CA LEU A 254 13.39 9.66 13.69
C LEU A 254 13.28 11.05 14.31
N GLY A 255 14.38 11.67 14.74
CA GLY A 255 14.37 13.00 15.36
C GLY A 255 13.54 13.08 16.65
N VAL A 256 13.62 12.06 17.51
CA VAL A 256 12.94 12.01 18.82
C VAL A 256 13.88 11.58 19.93
N THR A 257 13.43 11.70 21.17
CA THR A 257 14.20 11.26 22.34
C THR A 257 14.20 9.74 22.47
N ARG A 258 15.29 9.17 23.00
CA ARG A 258 15.39 7.73 23.32
C ARG A 258 14.27 7.27 24.27
N GLN A 259 13.89 8.11 25.24
CA GLN A 259 12.77 7.82 26.16
C GLN A 259 11.45 7.65 25.42
N ASN A 260 11.19 8.45 24.38
CA ASN A 260 10.01 8.29 23.53
C ASN A 260 10.01 6.93 22.83
N ILE A 261 11.15 6.53 22.25
CA ILE A 261 11.32 5.21 21.61
C ILE A 261 11.11 4.08 22.62
N SER A 262 11.72 4.15 23.80
CA SER A 262 11.55 3.13 24.85
C SER A 262 10.09 2.97 25.28
N LYS A 263 9.39 4.09 25.51
CA LYS A 263 7.95 4.07 25.87
C LYS A 263 7.11 3.49 24.73
N ARG A 264 7.42 3.84 23.49
CA ARG A 264 6.73 3.32 22.30
C ARG A 264 6.97 1.82 22.13
N ALA A 265 8.21 1.36 22.21
CA ALA A 265 8.55 -0.05 22.13
C ALA A 265 7.80 -0.89 23.18
N SER A 266 7.72 -0.41 24.42
CA SER A 266 6.94 -1.07 25.48
C SER A 266 5.45 -1.17 25.14
N ASN A 267 4.85 -0.12 24.60
CA ASN A 267 3.44 -0.12 24.22
C ASN A 267 3.16 -0.98 22.98
N LEU A 268 4.16 -1.12 22.11
CA LEU A 268 4.07 -1.87 20.86
C LEU A 268 4.40 -3.35 21.03
N GLY A 269 4.67 -3.86 22.24
CA GLY A 269 5.13 -5.25 22.44
C GLY A 269 4.31 -6.30 21.67
N LYS A 270 2.97 -6.28 21.79
CA LYS A 270 2.08 -7.18 21.03
C LYS A 270 2.15 -6.96 19.52
N ALA A 271 2.27 -5.69 19.10
CA ALA A 271 2.37 -5.34 17.68
C ALA A 271 3.72 -5.77 17.09
N ILE A 272 4.81 -5.71 17.86
CA ILE A 272 6.14 -6.15 17.44
C ILE A 272 6.16 -7.66 17.22
N GLU A 273 5.58 -8.45 18.13
CA GLU A 273 5.52 -9.92 17.95
C GLU A 273 4.68 -10.30 16.73
N LEU A 274 3.51 -9.67 16.56
CA LEU A 274 2.71 -9.84 15.35
C LEU A 274 3.50 -9.42 14.09
N TRP A 275 4.23 -8.30 14.15
CA TRP A 275 4.99 -7.79 13.01
C TRP A 275 6.18 -8.69 12.66
N LYS A 276 6.82 -9.31 13.66
CA LYS A 276 7.83 -10.36 13.45
C LYS A 276 7.21 -11.55 12.75
N GLU A 277 6.09 -12.07 13.26
CA GLU A 277 5.36 -13.20 12.65
C GLU A 277 5.04 -12.92 11.19
N ILE A 278 4.52 -11.73 10.87
CA ILE A 278 4.23 -11.31 9.50
C ILE A 278 5.50 -11.28 8.63
N LYS A 279 6.63 -10.79 9.16
CA LYS A 279 7.90 -10.70 8.43
C LYS A 279 8.60 -12.06 8.25
N THR A 280 8.44 -12.97 9.20
CA THR A 280 9.10 -14.29 9.19
C THR A 280 8.22 -15.39 8.63
N SER A 281 6.91 -15.16 8.52
CA SER A 281 5.98 -16.09 7.89
C SER A 281 6.40 -16.32 6.43
N THR A 282 6.91 -17.52 6.18
CA THR A 282 7.16 -17.99 4.82
C THR A 282 5.82 -18.24 4.16
N TYR A 283 5.45 -17.40 3.18
CA TYR A 283 4.32 -17.68 2.33
C TYR A 283 4.64 -18.89 1.42
N PRO A 284 3.69 -19.81 1.16
CA PRO A 284 2.28 -19.79 1.56
C PRO A 284 2.08 -20.11 3.05
N ILE A 285 1.20 -19.33 3.67
CA ILE A 285 0.63 -19.64 4.99
C ILE A 285 -0.11 -20.97 4.84
N ASP A 286 0.16 -21.91 5.74
CA ASP A 286 -0.48 -23.21 5.73
C ASP A 286 -2.01 -23.01 5.85
N PRO A 287 -2.84 -23.67 5.04
CA PRO A 287 -4.29 -23.69 5.24
C PRO A 287 -4.73 -24.07 6.66
N GLU A 288 -3.92 -24.82 7.41
CA GLU A 288 -4.15 -25.11 8.83
C GLU A 288 -3.91 -23.89 9.74
N ASP A 289 -2.97 -23.01 9.38
CA ASP A 289 -2.76 -21.73 10.09
C ASP A 289 -3.95 -20.79 9.90
N LEU A 290 -4.65 -20.86 8.76
CA LEU A 290 -5.92 -20.13 8.56
C LEU A 290 -7.01 -20.56 9.57
N ALA A 291 -7.03 -21.83 9.99
CA ALA A 291 -7.95 -22.33 11.01
C ALA A 291 -7.55 -21.92 12.43
N ILE A 292 -6.26 -21.66 12.68
CA ILE A 292 -5.78 -21.03 13.92
C ILE A 292 -6.30 -19.59 14.02
N TRP A 293 -6.47 -18.89 12.90
CA TRP A 293 -6.87 -17.49 12.88
C TRP A 293 -8.33 -17.24 13.27
N ASP A 294 -9.21 -18.24 13.16
CA ASP A 294 -10.58 -18.16 13.66
C ASP A 294 -10.69 -18.40 15.18
N ASN A 295 -9.62 -18.89 15.83
CA ASN A 295 -9.61 -19.26 17.26
C ASN A 295 -8.77 -18.31 18.15
N LEU A 296 -8.13 -17.29 17.59
CA LEU A 296 -7.37 -16.31 18.36
C LEU A 296 -8.26 -15.12 18.77
N PRO A 297 -8.38 -14.81 20.08
CA PRO A 297 -9.26 -13.76 20.59
C PRO A 297 -8.96 -12.34 20.07
#